data_AF-A0A0L0S4E8-F1
#
_entry.id   AF-A0A0L0S4E8-F1
#
_cell.length_a   1.000
_cell.length_b   1.000
_cell.length_c   1.000
_cell.angle_alpha   90.00
_cell.angle_beta   90.00
_cell.angle_gamma   90.00
#
_symmetry.space_group_name_H-M   'P 1'
#
loop_
_entity.id
_entity.type
_entity.pdbx_description
1 polymer ?
#
loop_
_entity_poly.entity_id
_entity_poly.type
_entity_poly.pdbx_seq_one_letter_code
_entity_poly.pdbx_strand_id
1 'polypeptide(L)'
;MSTPDWTASGSASKVSLTSAGLLAKATVQHRPRDQLAELDRKLDADGGHVHRFTYPSTDRAIEYANDPTIADVLRYIFGTTMLMLVRKDPGGNHEYLIDVQHCKVHMVRGPYHQELRSWSTRFTLPAARDPTTGYINVGAGRVLDFTINGASTSNPQRMLAVLHTYYGSSQHPKLHVVAEAVMHKIETDQIKELYPSLMVTRSLHDMLLHSPWSPVGAVWSRSQLFPITKASMLTESLNWADFTHSGMFLFHDKVPFAHFMWIARKSVIQHTHEVGLDMVHAELLFVCSIAHAVDHHCTTKLTEKLRFPVLIEEWNTTSWPDLLSSACSRFTFMAPTLNPLRANLMKSFPPESVYGKIYRDIRAVNQEWADVATASIMY
;
A
#
# COMPACT_ATOMS: atom_id res chain seq x y z
N MET A 1 47.81 -13.31 20.67
CA MET A 1 46.98 -14.47 20.31
C MET A 1 46.38 -14.16 18.95
N SER A 2 47.02 -14.74 17.95
CA SER A 2 46.89 -14.48 16.51
C SER A 2 46.10 -15.59 15.84
N THR A 3 45.47 -15.25 14.71
CA THR A 3 44.69 -16.10 13.81
C THR A 3 45.39 -17.39 13.38
N PRO A 4 44.59 -18.34 12.85
CA PRO A 4 45.01 -19.01 11.62
C PRO A 4 43.98 -18.87 10.49
N ASP A 5 44.48 -18.37 9.36
CA ASP A 5 43.96 -18.57 8.01
C ASP A 5 43.91 -20.05 7.65
N TRP A 6 42.92 -20.46 6.85
CA TRP A 6 43.11 -21.52 5.85
C TRP A 6 42.33 -21.18 4.57
N THR A 7 43.07 -20.72 3.58
CA THR A 7 42.74 -20.80 2.16
C THR A 7 43.00 -22.22 1.66
N ALA A 8 42.09 -22.76 0.85
CA ALA A 8 42.41 -23.86 -0.05
C ALA A 8 41.50 -23.82 -1.29
N SER A 9 42.15 -23.45 -2.40
CA SER A 9 41.75 -23.66 -3.78
C SER A 9 41.59 -25.15 -4.12
N GLY A 10 40.64 -25.51 -5.00
CA GLY A 10 40.53 -26.88 -5.52
C GLY A 10 39.51 -27.07 -6.64
N SER A 11 39.97 -26.84 -7.88
CA SER A 11 39.58 -27.46 -9.16
C SER A 11 38.14 -27.94 -9.41
N ALA A 12 37.49 -27.29 -10.37
CA ALA A 12 36.33 -27.81 -11.07
C ALA A 12 36.69 -29.07 -11.90
N SER A 13 36.09 -30.22 -11.56
CA SER A 13 36.07 -31.38 -12.44
C SER A 13 34.72 -31.46 -13.17
N LYS A 14 34.78 -31.38 -14.49
CA LYS A 14 33.69 -31.79 -15.39
C LYS A 14 33.39 -33.27 -15.16
N VAL A 15 32.16 -33.59 -14.76
CA VAL A 15 31.58 -34.92 -14.96
C VAL A 15 30.31 -34.76 -15.77
N SER A 16 30.40 -35.27 -16.99
CA SER A 16 29.31 -35.55 -17.91
C SER A 16 28.46 -36.69 -17.34
N LEU A 17 27.14 -36.52 -17.32
CA LEU A 17 26.18 -37.62 -17.25
C LEU A 17 25.03 -37.34 -18.21
N THR A 18 25.13 -37.97 -19.37
CA THR A 18 24.07 -38.15 -20.36
C THR A 18 23.05 -39.19 -19.88
N SER A 19 21.78 -38.80 -19.99
CA SER A 19 20.61 -39.57 -20.41
C SER A 19 20.14 -40.82 -19.64
N ALA A 20 18.95 -40.69 -19.04
CA ALA A 20 17.72 -41.50 -19.25
C ALA A 20 16.87 -41.32 -17.97
N GLY A 21 15.62 -40.88 -17.95
CA GLY A 21 14.56 -40.88 -18.96
C GLY A 21 13.28 -41.28 -18.22
N LEU A 22 12.42 -40.32 -17.89
CA LEU A 22 11.00 -40.54 -17.61
C LEU A 22 10.28 -39.19 -17.74
N LEU A 23 9.73 -38.98 -18.93
CA LEU A 23 8.84 -37.85 -19.24
C LEU A 23 7.54 -38.01 -18.44
N ALA A 24 7.40 -37.24 -17.36
CA ALA A 24 6.09 -36.78 -16.93
C ALA A 24 5.81 -35.47 -17.69
N LYS A 25 5.12 -35.57 -18.83
CA LYS A 25 4.55 -34.39 -19.51
C LYS A 25 3.60 -33.72 -18.51
N ALA A 26 3.99 -32.57 -17.97
CA ALA A 26 3.05 -31.66 -17.34
C ALA A 26 2.09 -31.21 -18.44
N THR A 27 0.86 -31.71 -18.38
CA THR A 27 -0.25 -31.28 -19.22
C THR A 27 -0.55 -29.84 -18.84
N VAL A 28 0.07 -28.88 -19.54
CA VAL A 28 -0.42 -27.51 -19.57
C VAL A 28 -1.83 -27.60 -20.14
N GLN A 29 -2.84 -27.41 -19.29
CA GLN A 29 -4.20 -27.19 -19.77
C GLN A 29 -4.17 -25.91 -20.60
N HIS A 30 -4.05 -26.07 -21.92
CA HIS A 30 -4.36 -25.02 -22.86
C HIS A 30 -5.80 -24.60 -22.56
N ARG A 31 -5.97 -23.34 -22.14
CA ARG A 31 -7.29 -22.71 -22.07
C ARG A 31 -7.97 -22.93 -23.43
N PRO A 32 -9.23 -23.40 -23.48
CA PRO A 32 -9.92 -23.60 -24.74
C PRO A 32 -9.91 -22.28 -25.51
N ARG A 33 -9.50 -22.30 -26.78
CA ARG A 33 -9.56 -21.15 -27.70
C ARG A 33 -10.93 -20.44 -27.65
N ASP A 34 -11.97 -21.18 -27.33
CA ASP A 34 -13.34 -20.72 -27.21
C ASP A 34 -13.55 -19.71 -26.07
N GLN A 35 -12.77 -19.76 -24.98
CA GLN A 35 -12.86 -18.80 -23.88
C GLN A 35 -12.20 -17.46 -24.20
N LEU A 36 -11.12 -17.46 -24.99
CA LEU A 36 -10.51 -16.24 -25.52
C LEU A 36 -11.41 -15.58 -26.58
N ALA A 37 -12.01 -16.37 -27.46
CA ALA A 37 -12.97 -15.87 -28.45
C ALA A 37 -14.29 -15.36 -27.82
N GLU A 38 -14.69 -15.90 -26.66
CA GLU A 38 -15.83 -15.39 -25.87
C GLU A 38 -15.46 -14.09 -25.13
N LEU A 39 -14.21 -13.95 -24.67
CA LEU A 39 -13.70 -12.72 -24.05
C LEU A 39 -13.56 -11.60 -25.08
N ASP A 40 -13.01 -11.90 -26.26
CA ASP A 40 -12.92 -10.96 -27.39
C ASP A 40 -14.31 -10.54 -27.88
N ARG A 41 -15.26 -11.48 -28.01
CA ARG A 41 -16.66 -11.14 -28.35
C ARG A 41 -17.34 -10.25 -27.29
N LYS A 42 -17.02 -10.42 -26.00
CA LYS A 42 -17.54 -9.56 -24.93
C LYS A 42 -16.90 -8.17 -24.96
N LEU A 43 -15.60 -8.09 -25.25
CA LEU A 43 -14.89 -6.81 -25.42
C LEU A 43 -15.38 -6.05 -26.67
N ASP A 44 -15.67 -6.76 -27.77
CA ASP A 44 -16.24 -6.17 -28.98
C ASP A 44 -17.71 -5.78 -28.80
N ALA A 45 -18.50 -6.54 -28.04
CA ALA A 45 -19.88 -6.20 -27.70
C ALA A 45 -19.97 -4.98 -26.77
N ASP A 46 -19.00 -4.79 -25.88
CA ASP A 46 -18.82 -3.57 -25.08
C ASP A 46 -18.09 -2.45 -25.84
N GLY A 47 -17.66 -2.70 -27.10
CA GLY A 47 -16.89 -1.80 -27.97
C GLY A 47 -17.60 -0.49 -28.36
N GLY A 48 -18.84 -0.25 -27.91
CA GLY A 48 -19.53 1.04 -27.97
C GLY A 48 -19.39 1.91 -26.71
N HIS A 49 -18.88 1.35 -25.63
CA HIS A 49 -18.57 2.04 -24.38
C HIS A 49 -17.09 1.86 -24.04
N VAL A 50 -16.23 2.26 -24.99
CA VAL A 50 -14.92 2.75 -24.61
C VAL A 50 -15.18 3.91 -23.66
N HIS A 51 -15.02 3.69 -22.36
CA HIS A 51 -14.80 4.77 -21.41
C HIS A 51 -13.60 5.53 -21.98
N ARG A 52 -13.87 6.61 -22.72
CA ARG A 52 -12.87 7.63 -22.98
C ARG A 52 -12.33 7.96 -21.61
N PHE A 53 -11.12 7.51 -21.32
CA PHE A 53 -10.28 8.13 -20.31
C PHE A 53 -10.03 9.54 -20.83
N THR A 54 -11.01 10.41 -20.64
CA THR A 54 -10.77 11.83 -20.62
C THR A 54 -9.87 12.03 -19.41
N TYR A 55 -8.57 12.18 -19.68
CA TYR A 55 -7.71 12.95 -18.80
C TYR A 55 -8.52 14.17 -18.35
N PRO A 56 -8.51 14.52 -17.05
CA PRO A 56 -9.26 15.66 -16.58
C PRO A 56 -8.97 16.82 -17.53
N SER A 57 -10.02 17.37 -18.16
CA SER A 57 -9.87 18.60 -18.91
C SER A 57 -9.17 19.61 -17.99
N THR A 58 -8.43 20.55 -18.55
CA THR A 58 -7.81 21.64 -17.80
C THR A 58 -8.79 22.32 -16.82
N ASP A 59 -10.09 22.28 -17.11
CA ASP A 59 -11.17 22.79 -16.26
C ASP A 59 -11.44 21.93 -15.01
N ARG A 60 -11.14 20.63 -15.01
CA ARG A 60 -11.18 19.75 -13.83
C ARG A 60 -9.88 19.77 -13.02
N ALA A 61 -8.77 20.23 -13.58
CA ALA A 61 -7.55 20.46 -12.80
C ALA A 61 -7.78 21.52 -11.70
N ILE A 62 -8.78 22.40 -11.89
CA ILE A 62 -9.26 23.38 -10.91
C ILE A 62 -9.97 22.71 -9.71
N GLU A 63 -10.38 21.44 -9.76
CA GLU A 63 -10.90 20.71 -8.58
C GLU A 63 -9.79 20.28 -7.59
N TYR A 64 -8.50 20.31 -7.98
CA TYR A 64 -7.34 20.05 -7.09
C TYR A 64 -6.80 21.35 -6.45
N ALA A 65 -7.68 22.14 -5.86
CA ALA A 65 -7.38 23.55 -5.57
C ALA A 65 -7.07 23.88 -4.11
N ASN A 66 -7.20 22.95 -3.17
CA ASN A 66 -7.07 23.32 -1.76
C ASN A 66 -5.66 23.09 -1.23
N ASP A 67 -5.09 24.14 -0.64
CA ASP A 67 -3.90 23.98 0.16
C ASP A 67 -4.25 23.19 1.43
N PRO A 68 -3.47 22.16 1.76
CA PRO A 68 -3.72 21.33 2.93
C PRO A 68 -3.56 22.12 4.23
N THR A 69 -4.31 21.68 5.22
CA THR A 69 -4.25 22.19 6.59
C THR A 69 -3.61 21.16 7.52
N ILE A 70 -3.28 21.56 8.75
CA ILE A 70 -2.84 20.63 9.79
C ILE A 70 -3.91 19.56 10.08
N ALA A 71 -5.19 19.91 9.97
CA ALA A 71 -6.27 18.94 10.12
C ALA A 71 -6.20 17.84 9.05
N ASP A 72 -5.78 18.16 7.83
CA ASP A 72 -5.63 17.19 6.75
C ASP A 72 -4.41 16.28 6.96
N VAL A 73 -3.31 16.82 7.49
CA VAL A 73 -2.13 16.03 7.90
C VAL A 73 -2.53 15.00 8.95
N LEU A 74 -3.25 15.41 10.00
CA LEU A 74 -3.70 14.51 11.07
C LEU A 74 -4.74 13.50 10.56
N ARG A 75 -5.70 13.93 9.73
CA ARG A 75 -6.65 13.01 9.10
C ARG A 75 -5.94 11.99 8.21
N TYR A 76 -4.88 12.38 7.49
CA TYR A 76 -4.07 11.46 6.71
C TYR A 76 -3.40 10.41 7.61
N ILE A 77 -2.70 10.84 8.68
CA ILE A 77 -2.06 9.92 9.64
C ILE A 77 -3.08 8.94 10.22
N PHE A 78 -4.23 9.43 10.68
CA PHE A 78 -5.23 8.63 11.39
C PHE A 78 -6.24 7.91 10.49
N GLY A 79 -6.24 8.20 9.19
CA GLY A 79 -7.12 7.60 8.20
C GLY A 79 -6.41 6.64 7.25
N THR A 80 -5.11 6.41 7.44
CA THR A 80 -4.26 5.54 6.61
C THR A 80 -3.40 4.63 7.49
N THR A 81 -2.64 3.71 6.88
CA THR A 81 -1.69 2.84 7.61
C THR A 81 -0.51 3.60 8.21
N MET A 82 -0.36 4.91 7.96
CA MET A 82 0.54 5.78 8.74
C MET A 82 0.23 5.72 10.23
N LEU A 83 -1.03 5.50 10.61
CA LEU A 83 -1.46 5.28 11.99
C LEU A 83 -0.60 4.19 12.67
N MET A 84 -0.22 3.14 11.95
CA MET A 84 0.52 2.00 12.51
C MET A 84 1.89 2.40 13.07
N LEU A 85 2.43 3.55 12.64
CA LEU A 85 3.70 4.08 13.12
C LEU A 85 3.55 4.91 14.41
N VAL A 86 2.32 5.30 14.77
CA VAL A 86 2.07 6.20 15.91
C VAL A 86 2.37 5.48 17.23
N ARG A 87 3.16 6.14 18.07
CA ARG A 87 3.57 5.67 19.41
C ARG A 87 3.20 6.73 20.45
N LYS A 88 3.10 6.32 21.72
CA LYS A 88 3.07 7.30 22.83
C LYS A 88 4.46 7.90 22.97
N ASP A 89 4.51 9.21 23.20
CA ASP A 89 5.77 9.86 23.53
C ASP A 89 6.31 9.36 24.89
N PRO A 90 7.59 8.93 24.97
CA PRO A 90 8.19 8.50 26.23
C PRO A 90 8.19 9.58 27.32
N GLY A 91 8.12 10.86 26.95
CA GLY A 91 8.11 12.00 27.85
C GLY A 91 6.82 12.19 28.66
N GLY A 92 5.74 11.46 28.37
CA GLY A 92 4.58 11.32 29.27
C GLY A 92 3.49 12.40 29.19
N ASN A 93 3.52 13.32 28.23
CA ASN A 93 2.65 14.51 28.21
C ASN A 93 1.35 14.38 27.39
N HIS A 94 0.73 13.19 27.32
CA HIS A 94 -0.39 12.92 26.39
C HIS A 94 -0.07 13.21 24.92
N GLU A 95 1.22 13.21 24.59
CA GLU A 95 1.73 13.40 23.26
C GLU A 95 1.90 12.06 22.56
N TYR A 96 1.82 12.12 21.24
CA TYR A 96 2.07 11.01 20.35
C TYR A 96 3.13 11.40 19.34
N LEU A 97 3.88 10.42 18.86
CA LEU A 97 4.91 10.64 17.87
C LEU A 97 4.93 9.56 16.80
N ILE A 98 5.43 9.95 15.63
CA ILE A 98 6.00 9.05 14.64
C ILE A 98 7.47 9.45 14.52
N ASP A 99 8.36 8.46 14.55
CA ASP A 99 9.79 8.69 14.45
C ASP A 99 10.41 7.66 13.52
N VAL A 100 10.74 8.09 12.31
CA VAL A 100 11.35 7.29 11.24
C VAL A 100 12.78 7.77 11.05
N GLN A 101 13.74 7.00 11.54
CA GLN A 101 15.16 7.41 11.60
C GLN A 101 16.03 6.80 10.49
N HIS A 102 15.54 5.74 9.83
CA HIS A 102 16.34 4.95 8.89
C HIS A 102 15.69 4.87 7.52
N CYS A 103 15.03 5.95 7.07
CA CYS A 103 14.43 6.00 5.73
C CYS A 103 15.54 6.02 4.67
N LYS A 104 15.39 5.21 3.63
CA LYS A 104 16.35 5.10 2.52
C LYS A 104 15.69 5.45 1.19
N VAL A 105 14.79 6.43 1.19
CA VAL A 105 14.05 6.84 0.00
C VAL A 105 14.86 7.86 -0.80
N HIS A 106 15.13 7.53 -2.06
CA HIS A 106 15.86 8.39 -3.00
C HIS A 106 14.90 8.77 -4.14
N MET A 107 14.70 10.06 -4.31
CA MET A 107 13.87 10.65 -5.35
C MET A 107 14.73 11.22 -6.48
N VAL A 108 14.41 10.91 -7.73
CA VAL A 108 15.11 11.37 -8.94
C VAL A 108 14.11 11.79 -10.02
N ARG A 109 14.22 13.03 -10.50
CA ARG A 109 13.47 13.54 -11.65
C ARG A 109 14.36 14.41 -12.54
N GLY A 110 14.78 13.88 -13.68
CA GLY A 110 15.75 14.57 -14.55
C GLY A 110 17.06 14.82 -13.79
N PRO A 111 17.56 16.08 -13.72
CA PRO A 111 18.78 16.42 -12.98
C PRO A 111 18.55 16.60 -11.47
N TYR A 112 17.30 16.54 -11.00
CA TYR A 112 16.97 16.77 -9.60
C TYR A 112 17.08 15.46 -8.81
N HIS A 113 17.84 15.51 -7.71
CA HIS A 113 18.04 14.41 -6.77
C HIS A 113 17.67 14.87 -5.37
N GLN A 114 16.92 14.05 -4.64
CA GLN A 114 16.53 14.32 -3.26
C GLN A 114 16.52 13.02 -2.45
N GLU A 115 16.83 13.13 -1.16
CA GLU A 115 16.78 12.01 -0.22
C GLU A 115 15.85 12.31 0.93
N LEU A 116 15.04 11.32 1.32
CA LEU A 116 14.35 11.29 2.60
C LEU A 116 15.07 10.26 3.47
N ARG A 117 15.89 10.75 4.40
CA ARG A 117 16.70 9.96 5.34
C ARG A 117 16.01 9.72 6.66
N SER A 118 15.29 10.74 7.14
CA SER A 118 14.49 10.64 8.36
C SER A 118 13.34 11.63 8.33
N TRP A 119 12.29 11.31 9.07
CA TRP A 119 11.25 12.27 9.41
C TRP A 119 10.61 11.89 10.74
N SER A 120 10.15 12.89 11.47
CA SER A 120 9.38 12.66 12.67
C SER A 120 8.30 13.71 12.83
N THR A 121 7.27 13.37 13.58
CA THR A 121 6.26 14.33 14.00
C THR A 121 5.83 14.05 15.42
N ARG A 122 5.60 15.12 16.18
CA ARG A 122 4.98 15.09 17.50
C ARG A 122 3.67 15.84 17.44
N PHE A 123 2.63 15.29 18.06
CA PHE A 123 1.30 15.89 18.04
C PHE A 123 0.48 15.51 19.27
N THR A 124 -0.56 16.30 19.51
CA THR A 124 -1.58 16.03 20.54
C THR A 124 -2.94 15.86 19.88
N LEU A 125 -3.81 15.10 20.54
CA LEU A 125 -5.18 14.86 20.11
C LEU A 125 -6.15 15.37 21.18
N PRO A 126 -7.37 15.77 20.80
CA PRO A 126 -8.37 16.16 21.78
C PRO A 126 -8.72 14.98 22.70
N ALA A 127 -8.95 15.28 23.98
CA ALA A 127 -9.45 14.30 24.94
C ALA A 127 -10.94 13.99 24.75
N ALA A 128 -11.71 14.98 24.29
CA ALA A 128 -13.14 14.86 24.09
C ALA A 128 -13.47 13.96 22.88
N ARG A 129 -14.40 13.04 23.11
CA ARG A 129 -15.04 12.24 22.04
C ARG A 129 -16.27 12.97 21.54
N ASP A 130 -16.52 12.86 20.26
CA ASP A 130 -17.79 13.25 19.67
C ASP A 130 -18.91 12.40 20.29
N PRO A 131 -19.96 13.01 20.86
CA PRO A 131 -21.00 12.28 21.59
C PRO A 131 -21.90 11.43 20.67
N THR A 132 -21.93 11.71 19.37
CA THR A 132 -22.74 10.99 18.39
C THR A 132 -22.04 9.72 17.94
N THR A 133 -20.74 9.82 17.66
CA THR A 133 -19.95 8.73 17.09
C THR A 133 -19.12 7.97 18.12
N GLY A 134 -18.87 8.55 19.29
CA GLY A 134 -18.01 7.98 20.33
C GLY A 134 -16.50 8.06 20.04
N TYR A 135 -16.11 8.69 18.92
CA TYR A 135 -14.73 8.80 18.46
C TYR A 135 -14.15 10.20 18.64
N ILE A 136 -12.83 10.32 18.68
CA ILE A 136 -12.15 11.62 18.75
C ILE A 136 -12.13 12.31 17.38
N ASN A 137 -12.29 13.63 17.34
CA ASN A 137 -12.06 14.42 16.14
C ASN A 137 -10.56 14.68 15.95
N VAL A 138 -9.87 13.78 15.25
CA VAL A 138 -8.42 13.88 15.00
C VAL A 138 -8.01 15.19 14.32
N GLY A 139 -8.89 15.80 13.52
CA GLY A 139 -8.63 17.08 12.86
C GLY A 139 -8.57 18.28 13.81
N ALA A 140 -9.07 18.14 15.04
CA ALA A 140 -8.94 19.13 16.10
C ALA A 140 -7.65 18.95 16.94
N GLY A 141 -6.80 17.99 16.57
CA GLY A 141 -5.47 17.85 17.17
C GLY A 141 -4.53 18.98 16.77
N ARG A 142 -3.31 18.95 17.34
CA ARG A 142 -2.25 19.92 17.06
C ARG A 142 -0.95 19.21 16.77
N VAL A 143 -0.33 19.53 15.65
CA VAL A 143 1.07 19.18 15.38
C VAL A 143 1.95 20.13 16.17
N LEU A 144 2.77 19.58 17.06
CA LEU A 144 3.72 20.31 17.90
C LEU A 144 5.04 20.53 17.17
N ASP A 145 5.50 19.51 16.46
CA ASP A 145 6.70 19.55 15.64
C ASP A 145 6.59 18.57 14.47
N PHE A 146 7.25 18.91 13.37
CA PHE A 146 7.41 18.05 12.21
C PHE A 146 8.80 18.29 11.63
N THR A 147 9.65 17.28 11.65
CA THR A 147 11.02 17.38 11.14
C THR A 147 11.23 16.48 9.93
N ILE A 148 12.02 16.97 8.98
CA ILE A 148 12.39 16.29 7.75
C ILE A 148 13.91 16.38 7.64
N ASN A 149 14.59 15.25 7.65
CA ASN A 149 16.06 15.18 7.65
C ASN A 149 16.70 16.07 8.73
N GLY A 150 16.05 16.19 9.90
CA GLY A 150 16.50 17.03 11.02
C GLY A 150 16.09 18.51 10.95
N ALA A 151 15.47 18.98 9.86
CA ALA A 151 14.97 20.35 9.73
C ALA A 151 13.47 20.42 10.06
N SER A 152 13.07 21.32 10.96
CA SER A 152 11.65 21.52 11.31
C SER A 152 10.89 22.25 10.18
N THR A 153 9.61 21.93 10.03
CA THR A 153 8.70 22.61 9.12
C THR A 153 7.32 22.79 9.73
N SER A 154 6.68 23.92 9.45
CA SER A 154 5.27 24.18 9.77
C SER A 154 4.37 24.14 8.54
N ASN A 155 4.90 23.77 7.36
CA ASN A 155 4.17 23.81 6.09
C ASN A 155 3.40 22.49 5.86
N PRO A 156 2.05 22.50 5.89
CA PRO A 156 1.26 21.28 5.72
C PRO A 156 1.40 20.64 4.33
N GLN A 157 1.71 21.39 3.28
CA GLN A 157 1.97 20.86 1.94
C GLN A 157 3.20 19.95 1.98
N ARG A 158 4.24 20.40 2.66
CA ARG A 158 5.49 19.66 2.81
C ARG A 158 5.31 18.43 3.72
N MET A 159 4.54 18.58 4.81
CA MET A 159 4.18 17.47 5.70
C MET A 159 3.44 16.36 4.94
N LEU A 160 2.40 16.71 4.18
CA LEU A 160 1.67 15.73 3.36
C LEU A 160 2.53 15.12 2.26
N ALA A 161 3.42 15.89 1.62
CA ALA A 161 4.35 15.36 0.64
C ALA A 161 5.24 14.26 1.27
N VAL A 162 5.78 14.48 2.47
CA VAL A 162 6.57 13.47 3.19
C VAL A 162 5.74 12.24 3.53
N LEU A 163 4.55 12.42 4.11
CA LEU A 163 3.67 11.31 4.48
C LEU A 163 3.29 10.47 3.25
N HIS A 164 2.92 11.11 2.16
CA HIS A 164 2.53 10.45 0.92
C HIS A 164 3.72 9.76 0.24
N THR A 165 4.88 10.40 0.21
CA THR A 165 6.10 9.80 -0.34
C THR A 165 6.56 8.62 0.49
N TYR A 166 6.53 8.71 1.81
CA TYR A 166 6.86 7.59 2.70
C TYR A 166 5.85 6.43 2.54
N TYR A 167 4.56 6.75 2.42
CA TYR A 167 3.53 5.76 2.12
C TYR A 167 3.86 4.98 0.84
N GLY A 168 3.93 5.68 -0.30
CA GLY A 168 4.10 5.04 -1.60
C GLY A 168 5.46 4.36 -1.80
N SER A 169 6.51 4.87 -1.14
CA SER A 169 7.90 4.41 -1.37
C SER A 169 8.43 3.45 -0.33
N SER A 170 7.79 3.36 0.84
CA SER A 170 8.24 2.54 1.96
C SER A 170 7.16 1.61 2.47
N GLN A 171 6.03 2.13 2.94
CA GLN A 171 4.96 1.26 3.47
C GLN A 171 4.34 0.39 2.39
N HIS A 172 3.92 0.97 1.28
CA HIS A 172 3.22 0.25 0.21
C HIS A 172 4.06 -0.92 -0.37
N PRO A 173 5.35 -0.77 -0.72
CA PRO A 173 6.19 -1.90 -1.14
C PRO A 173 6.33 -3.02 -0.10
N LYS A 174 6.33 -2.70 1.20
CA LYS A 174 6.33 -3.72 2.26
C LYS A 174 5.05 -4.57 2.23
N LEU A 175 3.89 -3.94 1.96
CA LEU A 175 2.60 -4.65 1.82
C LEU A 175 2.65 -5.66 0.67
N HIS A 176 3.34 -5.33 -0.43
CA HIS A 176 3.56 -6.25 -1.54
C HIS A 176 4.51 -7.41 -1.19
N VAL A 177 5.61 -7.14 -0.47
CA VAL A 177 6.54 -8.20 -0.04
C VAL A 177 5.85 -9.23 0.86
N VAL A 178 4.98 -8.81 1.77
CA VAL A 178 4.27 -9.76 2.64
C VAL A 178 3.19 -10.55 1.89
N ALA A 179 2.62 -9.98 0.82
CA ALA A 179 1.71 -10.71 -0.04
C ALA A 179 2.41 -11.94 -0.66
N GLU A 180 3.65 -11.81 -1.13
CA GLU A 180 4.41 -12.94 -1.69
C GLU A 180 4.60 -14.06 -0.65
N ALA A 181 4.97 -13.71 0.59
CA ALA A 181 5.16 -14.68 1.67
C ALA A 181 3.88 -15.45 2.01
N VAL A 182 2.73 -14.76 2.16
CA VAL A 182 1.45 -15.43 2.46
C VAL A 182 0.95 -16.26 1.29
N MET A 183 1.16 -15.82 0.05
CA MET A 183 0.79 -16.61 -1.13
C MET A 183 1.56 -17.93 -1.19
N HIS A 184 2.89 -17.88 -1.02
CA HIS A 184 3.70 -19.10 -0.97
C HIS A 184 3.25 -20.07 0.12
N LYS A 185 2.85 -19.55 1.28
CA LYS A 185 2.32 -20.36 2.38
C LYS A 185 1.01 -21.05 2.00
N ILE A 186 0.03 -20.30 1.50
CA ILE A 186 -1.28 -20.83 1.07
C ILE A 186 -1.11 -21.95 0.05
N GLU A 187 -0.16 -21.82 -0.87
CA GLU A 187 0.10 -22.82 -1.90
C GLU A 187 0.86 -24.03 -1.39
N THR A 188 1.92 -23.82 -0.62
CA THR A 188 2.72 -24.91 -0.08
C THR A 188 1.86 -25.82 0.80
N ASP A 189 0.98 -25.20 1.59
CA ASP A 189 0.07 -25.90 2.49
C ASP A 189 -1.26 -26.30 1.82
N GLN A 190 -1.48 -25.90 0.55
CA GLN A 190 -2.69 -26.18 -0.23
C GLN A 190 -4.00 -25.73 0.47
N ILE A 191 -4.01 -24.54 1.06
CA ILE A 191 -5.18 -23.96 1.76
C ILE A 191 -6.18 -23.39 0.75
N LYS A 192 -6.99 -24.28 0.17
CA LYS A 192 -7.87 -23.99 -0.97
C LYS A 192 -8.89 -22.90 -0.71
N GLU A 193 -9.36 -22.78 0.52
CA GLU A 193 -10.32 -21.77 0.97
C GLU A 193 -9.79 -20.34 0.78
N LEU A 194 -8.47 -20.17 0.72
CA LEU A 194 -7.81 -18.88 0.55
C LEU A 194 -7.37 -18.60 -0.89
N TYR A 195 -7.52 -19.54 -1.83
CA TYR A 195 -7.10 -19.38 -3.23
C TYR A 195 -7.66 -18.14 -3.96
N PRO A 196 -8.87 -17.62 -3.65
CA PRO A 196 -9.32 -16.37 -4.24
C PRO A 196 -8.31 -15.23 -4.14
N SER A 197 -7.60 -15.06 -3.01
CA SER A 197 -6.59 -13.99 -2.87
C SER A 197 -5.33 -14.21 -3.70
N LEU A 198 -5.11 -15.40 -4.26
CA LEU A 198 -3.94 -15.68 -5.10
C LEU A 198 -4.14 -15.23 -6.55
N MET A 199 -5.38 -15.12 -7.01
CA MET A 199 -5.69 -15.08 -8.44
C MET A 199 -5.17 -13.82 -9.14
N VAL A 200 -5.29 -12.64 -8.53
CA VAL A 200 -4.76 -11.42 -9.15
C VAL A 200 -3.53 -10.87 -8.46
N THR A 201 -3.30 -11.12 -7.17
CA THR A 201 -2.09 -10.58 -6.53
C THR A 201 -0.83 -11.06 -7.25
N ARG A 202 -0.83 -12.29 -7.79
CA ARG A 202 0.21 -12.79 -8.71
C ARG A 202 0.33 -12.01 -10.01
N SER A 203 -0.77 -11.92 -10.75
CA SER A 203 -0.79 -11.24 -12.06
C SER A 203 -0.38 -9.77 -11.93
N LEU A 204 -0.79 -9.12 -10.83
CA LEU A 204 -0.43 -7.75 -10.50
C LEU A 204 1.05 -7.62 -10.13
N HIS A 205 1.56 -8.48 -9.26
CA HIS A 205 2.99 -8.47 -8.89
C HIS A 205 3.88 -8.74 -10.10
N ASP A 206 3.54 -9.72 -10.93
CA ASP A 206 4.27 -10.03 -12.15
C ASP A 206 4.29 -8.84 -13.10
N MET A 207 3.14 -8.20 -13.33
CA MET A 207 3.06 -6.99 -14.15
C MET A 207 3.86 -5.82 -13.55
N LEU A 208 3.71 -5.54 -12.25
CA LEU A 208 4.37 -4.40 -11.60
C LEU A 208 5.89 -4.58 -11.50
N LEU A 209 6.39 -5.82 -11.38
CA LEU A 209 7.82 -6.09 -11.26
C LEU A 209 8.52 -6.33 -12.61
N HIS A 210 7.80 -6.89 -13.59
CA HIS A 210 8.39 -7.37 -14.83
C HIS A 210 7.92 -6.66 -16.10
N SER A 211 6.91 -5.78 -16.03
CA SER A 211 6.45 -5.03 -17.21
C SER A 211 7.21 -3.71 -17.41
N PRO A 212 7.25 -3.18 -18.65
CA PRO A 212 7.69 -1.80 -18.93
C PRO A 212 6.85 -0.72 -18.24
N TRP A 213 5.65 -1.06 -17.77
CA TRP A 213 4.74 -0.21 -17.00
C TRP A 213 5.02 -0.25 -15.51
N SER A 214 6.07 -0.97 -15.10
CA SER A 214 6.55 -0.96 -13.73
C SER A 214 6.73 0.48 -13.27
N PRO A 215 6.12 0.89 -12.14
CA PRO A 215 6.42 2.17 -11.50
C PRO A 215 7.91 2.26 -11.09
N VAL A 216 8.61 1.12 -11.15
CA VAL A 216 10.01 0.88 -10.79
C VAL A 216 10.90 0.70 -12.04
N GLY A 217 10.40 1.08 -13.22
CA GLY A 217 11.11 0.94 -14.49
C GLY A 217 12.47 1.68 -14.52
N ALA A 218 13.26 1.43 -15.57
CA ALA A 218 14.55 2.12 -15.76
C ALA A 218 14.37 3.64 -15.64
N VAL A 219 15.39 4.32 -15.08
CA VAL A 219 15.45 5.74 -14.64
C VAL A 219 14.99 6.78 -15.68
N TRP A 220 14.64 6.36 -16.89
CA TRP A 220 14.34 7.20 -18.05
C TRP A 220 12.94 6.98 -18.67
N SER A 221 11.99 6.34 -17.98
CA SER A 221 10.61 6.30 -18.50
C SER A 221 9.98 7.69 -18.40
N ARG A 222 9.44 8.19 -19.53
CA ARG A 222 8.75 9.50 -19.63
C ARG A 222 7.50 9.63 -18.72
N SER A 223 7.16 8.56 -18.00
CA SER A 223 5.98 8.41 -17.15
C SER A 223 6.30 8.41 -15.65
N GLN A 224 7.47 8.90 -15.21
CA GLN A 224 7.86 9.01 -13.78
C GLN A 224 6.98 10.01 -13.00
N LEU A 225 5.71 9.65 -12.82
CA LEU A 225 4.76 10.39 -11.99
C LEU A 225 5.15 10.29 -10.52
N PHE A 226 5.81 9.19 -10.13
CA PHE A 226 6.40 8.97 -8.81
C PHE A 226 7.93 8.80 -8.95
N PRO A 227 8.73 9.81 -8.61
CA PRO A 227 10.13 9.90 -8.99
C PRO A 227 11.03 9.12 -8.02
N ILE A 228 10.78 7.84 -7.74
CA ILE A 228 11.55 7.05 -6.75
C ILE A 228 12.49 6.07 -7.45
N THR A 229 13.71 5.92 -6.94
CA THR A 229 14.63 4.93 -7.52
C THR A 229 14.24 3.50 -7.15
N LYS A 230 14.46 2.57 -8.10
CA LYS A 230 14.30 1.13 -7.85
C LYS A 230 15.09 0.65 -6.63
N ALA A 231 16.35 1.08 -6.52
CA ALA A 231 17.24 0.66 -5.45
C ALA A 231 16.73 1.11 -4.07
N SER A 232 16.30 2.36 -3.92
CA SER A 232 15.72 2.84 -2.67
C SER A 232 14.45 2.10 -2.30
N MET A 233 13.55 1.88 -3.27
CA MET A 233 12.28 1.19 -3.01
C MET A 233 12.49 -0.27 -2.58
N LEU A 234 13.41 -0.99 -3.23
CA LEU A 234 13.81 -2.35 -2.84
C LEU A 234 14.47 -2.39 -1.46
N THR A 235 15.27 -1.38 -1.13
CA THR A 235 15.91 -1.32 0.19
C THR A 235 14.88 -1.05 1.28
N GLU A 236 13.90 -0.17 1.01
CA GLU A 236 12.82 0.15 1.93
C GLU A 236 11.81 -0.98 2.10
N SER A 237 11.57 -1.81 1.07
CA SER A 237 10.66 -2.96 1.20
C SER A 237 11.18 -4.03 2.18
N LEU A 238 12.50 -4.04 2.44
CA LEU A 238 13.15 -4.89 3.44
C LEU A 238 13.38 -4.19 4.78
N ASN A 239 13.08 -2.89 4.88
CA ASN A 239 13.36 -2.08 6.06
C ASN A 239 12.17 -2.06 7.04
N TRP A 240 12.03 -3.12 7.84
CA TRP A 240 10.90 -3.31 8.75
C TRP A 240 11.05 -2.69 10.13
N ALA A 241 12.19 -2.04 10.43
CA ALA A 241 12.55 -1.59 11.78
C ALA A 241 11.48 -0.69 12.43
N ASP A 242 10.84 0.16 11.63
CA ASP A 242 9.87 1.16 12.11
C ASP A 242 8.40 0.72 11.97
N PHE A 243 8.13 -0.48 11.45
CA PHE A 243 6.77 -0.98 11.24
C PHE A 243 6.24 -1.71 12.48
N THR A 244 5.53 -1.00 13.37
CA THR A 244 5.24 -1.49 14.74
C THR A 244 3.76 -1.75 15.06
N HIS A 245 2.83 -1.55 14.12
CA HIS A 245 1.38 -1.64 14.31
C HIS A 245 0.82 -0.84 15.52
N SER A 246 1.62 0.02 16.14
CA SER A 246 1.39 0.50 17.51
C SER A 246 0.15 1.38 17.62
N GLY A 247 -0.07 2.27 16.65
CA GLY A 247 -1.21 3.17 16.71
C GLY A 247 -2.55 2.46 16.58
N MET A 248 -2.62 1.33 15.86
CA MET A 248 -3.85 0.53 15.83
C MET A 248 -4.24 0.07 17.24
N PHE A 249 -3.30 -0.47 18.01
CA PHE A 249 -3.56 -0.89 19.40
C PHE A 249 -3.87 0.31 20.33
N LEU A 250 -3.21 1.44 20.13
CA LEU A 250 -3.42 2.63 20.96
C LEU A 250 -4.79 3.30 20.72
N PHE A 251 -5.35 3.15 19.52
CA PHE A 251 -6.49 3.94 19.06
C PHE A 251 -7.72 3.14 18.62
N HIS A 252 -7.73 1.80 18.71
CA HIS A 252 -8.85 0.98 18.22
C HIS A 252 -10.21 1.30 18.87
N ASP A 253 -10.24 1.90 20.07
CA ASP A 253 -11.49 2.34 20.72
C ASP A 253 -11.72 3.86 20.62
N LYS A 254 -10.91 4.57 19.85
CA LYS A 254 -10.87 6.04 19.82
C LYS A 254 -10.99 6.62 18.42
N VAL A 255 -10.49 5.93 17.41
CA VAL A 255 -10.43 6.40 16.03
C VAL A 255 -11.14 5.40 15.12
N PRO A 256 -12.05 5.83 14.20
CA PRO A 256 -12.83 4.92 13.38
C PRO A 256 -11.98 3.98 12.53
N PHE A 257 -10.93 4.51 11.89
CA PHE A 257 -10.02 3.72 11.07
C PHE A 257 -9.25 2.68 11.89
N ALA A 258 -8.72 3.07 13.05
CA ALA A 258 -8.06 2.15 13.98
C ALA A 258 -9.00 1.03 14.43
N HIS A 259 -10.27 1.37 14.72
CA HIS A 259 -11.29 0.42 15.11
C HIS A 259 -11.56 -0.60 14.00
N PHE A 260 -11.76 -0.13 12.77
CA PHE A 260 -11.95 -0.98 11.61
C PHE A 260 -10.76 -1.92 11.40
N MET A 261 -9.53 -1.39 11.41
CA MET A 261 -8.31 -2.19 11.24
C MET A 261 -8.16 -3.26 12.32
N TRP A 262 -8.53 -2.93 13.56
CA TRP A 262 -8.54 -3.88 14.67
C TRP A 262 -9.56 -5.01 14.48
N ILE A 263 -10.79 -4.68 14.09
CA ILE A 263 -11.83 -5.70 13.81
C ILE A 263 -11.42 -6.56 12.62
N ALA A 264 -10.91 -5.96 11.55
CA ALA A 264 -10.42 -6.66 10.38
C ALA A 264 -9.30 -7.64 10.72
N ARG A 265 -8.29 -7.20 11.48
CA ARG A 265 -7.20 -8.05 11.94
C ARG A 265 -7.70 -9.26 12.72
N LYS A 266 -8.58 -9.04 13.71
CA LYS A 266 -9.16 -10.12 14.52
C LYS A 266 -9.94 -11.11 13.66
N SER A 267 -10.76 -10.59 12.74
CA SER A 267 -11.60 -11.40 11.86
C SER A 267 -10.75 -12.28 10.91
N VAL A 268 -9.70 -11.70 10.31
CA VAL A 268 -8.77 -12.47 9.47
C VAL A 268 -8.10 -13.58 10.29
N ILE A 269 -7.53 -13.26 11.45
CA ILE A 269 -6.87 -14.28 12.30
C ILE A 269 -7.85 -15.38 12.70
N GLN A 270 -9.05 -15.01 13.14
CA GLN A 270 -10.06 -15.96 13.57
C GLN A 270 -10.46 -16.92 12.44
N HIS A 271 -10.88 -16.39 11.28
CA HIS A 271 -11.47 -17.21 10.22
C HIS A 271 -10.44 -17.95 9.37
N THR A 272 -9.19 -17.48 9.30
CA THR A 272 -8.12 -18.17 8.58
C THR A 272 -7.45 -19.27 9.40
N HIS A 273 -7.44 -19.13 10.73
CA HIS A 273 -6.97 -20.19 11.61
C HIS A 273 -7.84 -21.46 11.51
N GLU A 274 -9.15 -21.31 11.28
CA GLU A 274 -10.08 -22.43 11.05
C GLU A 274 -9.67 -23.31 9.85
N VAL A 275 -8.96 -22.74 8.88
CA VAL A 275 -8.50 -23.42 7.66
C VAL A 275 -7.00 -23.71 7.66
N GLY A 276 -6.35 -23.59 8.82
CA GLY A 276 -4.96 -24.00 9.02
C GLY A 276 -3.90 -22.94 8.69
N LEU A 277 -4.27 -21.68 8.46
CA LEU A 277 -3.29 -20.59 8.32
C LEU A 277 -2.78 -20.18 9.71
N ASP A 278 -1.46 -20.22 9.92
CA ASP A 278 -0.88 -19.79 11.20
C ASP A 278 -1.01 -18.28 11.42
N MET A 279 -0.85 -17.86 12.67
CA MET A 279 -1.07 -16.46 13.09
C MET A 279 -0.17 -15.46 12.36
N VAL A 280 1.07 -15.85 12.02
CA VAL A 280 2.00 -14.95 11.32
C VAL A 280 1.48 -14.71 9.92
N HIS A 281 1.14 -15.76 9.17
CA HIS A 281 0.64 -15.61 7.81
C HIS A 281 -0.77 -15.01 7.75
N ALA A 282 -1.60 -15.22 8.78
CA ALA A 282 -2.87 -14.51 8.92
C ALA A 282 -2.69 -13.00 9.10
N GLU A 283 -1.68 -12.56 9.87
CA GLU A 283 -1.31 -11.15 9.95
C GLU A 283 -0.89 -10.62 8.58
N LEU A 284 -0.06 -11.37 7.85
CA LEU A 284 0.38 -10.98 6.52
C LEU A 284 -0.81 -10.87 5.54
N LEU A 285 -1.77 -11.79 5.61
CA LEU A 285 -3.01 -11.72 4.81
C LEU A 285 -3.83 -10.47 5.13
N PHE A 286 -3.96 -10.15 6.41
CA PHE A 286 -4.64 -8.91 6.84
C PHE A 286 -3.96 -7.68 6.24
N VAL A 287 -2.63 -7.60 6.35
CA VAL A 287 -1.83 -6.49 5.85
C VAL A 287 -1.93 -6.37 4.32
N CYS A 288 -1.80 -7.46 3.57
CA CYS A 288 -1.78 -7.40 2.11
C CYS A 288 -3.16 -7.27 1.46
N SER A 289 -4.22 -7.83 2.08
CA SER A 289 -5.55 -7.87 1.47
C SER A 289 -6.47 -6.75 1.96
N ILE A 290 -6.48 -6.49 3.27
CA ILE A 290 -7.39 -5.49 3.85
C ILE A 290 -6.67 -4.16 4.03
N ALA A 291 -5.54 -4.14 4.74
CA ALA A 291 -4.84 -2.89 5.04
C ALA A 291 -4.47 -2.17 3.74
N HIS A 292 -3.80 -2.86 2.83
CA HIS A 292 -3.42 -2.34 1.52
C HIS A 292 -4.59 -1.75 0.73
N ALA A 293 -5.69 -2.49 0.58
CA ALA A 293 -6.84 -2.06 -0.22
C ALA A 293 -7.50 -0.79 0.34
N VAL A 294 -7.77 -0.81 1.65
CA VAL A 294 -8.40 0.34 2.32
C VAL A 294 -7.45 1.52 2.34
N ASP A 295 -6.15 1.31 2.43
CA ASP A 295 -5.17 2.39 2.43
C ASP A 295 -5.08 3.13 1.09
N HIS A 296 -5.17 2.42 -0.04
CA HIS A 296 -5.32 3.03 -1.36
C HIS A 296 -6.57 3.92 -1.45
N HIS A 297 -7.70 3.38 -1.00
CA HIS A 297 -8.96 4.10 -1.00
C HIS A 297 -8.90 5.35 -0.12
N CYS A 298 -8.47 5.21 1.14
CA CYS A 298 -8.38 6.32 2.08
C CYS A 298 -7.35 7.36 1.64
N THR A 299 -6.16 6.95 1.19
CA THR A 299 -5.15 7.86 0.65
C THR A 299 -5.73 8.70 -0.48
N THR A 300 -6.48 8.08 -1.39
CA THR A 300 -7.15 8.80 -2.49
C THR A 300 -8.20 9.76 -1.94
N LYS A 301 -9.14 9.29 -1.13
CA LYS A 301 -10.25 10.10 -0.60
C LYS A 301 -9.79 11.29 0.23
N LEU A 302 -8.76 11.11 1.05
CA LEU A 302 -8.22 12.14 1.91
C LEU A 302 -7.41 13.18 1.12
N THR A 303 -6.90 12.83 -0.06
CA THR A 303 -6.00 13.71 -0.81
C THR A 303 -6.56 14.20 -2.14
N GLU A 304 -7.66 13.66 -2.66
CA GLU A 304 -8.18 13.92 -4.01
C GLU A 304 -8.49 15.40 -4.30
N LYS A 305 -8.61 16.28 -3.29
CA LYS A 305 -8.82 17.73 -3.47
C LYS A 305 -7.66 18.60 -2.99
N LEU A 306 -6.59 17.99 -2.51
CA LEU A 306 -5.46 18.67 -1.88
C LEU A 306 -4.32 18.87 -2.88
N ARG A 307 -3.62 20.00 -2.73
CA ARG A 307 -2.46 20.39 -3.55
C ARG A 307 -1.17 20.30 -2.73
N PHE A 308 -0.38 19.27 -2.99
CA PHE A 308 0.95 19.09 -2.40
C PHE A 308 1.91 18.46 -3.41
N PRO A 309 3.23 18.73 -3.33
CA PRO A 309 4.21 18.24 -4.28
C PRO A 309 4.53 16.75 -4.09
N VAL A 310 5.15 16.11 -5.09
CA VAL A 310 5.74 14.77 -4.90
C VAL A 310 7.12 14.88 -4.26
N LEU A 311 7.92 15.86 -4.71
CA LEU A 311 9.21 16.16 -4.11
C LEU A 311 9.00 16.93 -2.80
N ILE A 312 9.80 16.65 -1.79
CA ILE A 312 9.54 17.09 -0.41
C ILE A 312 10.30 18.38 -0.05
N GLU A 313 10.96 19.05 -1.01
CA GLU A 313 11.58 20.35 -0.74
C GLU A 313 10.54 21.46 -0.66
N GLU A 314 10.84 22.50 0.12
CA GLU A 314 9.91 23.60 0.33
C GLU A 314 9.60 24.38 -0.96
N TRP A 315 10.57 24.58 -1.84
CA TRP A 315 10.35 25.26 -3.11
C TRP A 315 9.41 24.49 -4.05
N ASN A 316 9.24 23.17 -3.85
CA ASN A 316 8.33 22.37 -4.66
C ASN A 316 6.85 22.65 -4.36
N THR A 317 6.53 23.22 -3.20
CA THR A 317 5.12 23.46 -2.82
C THR A 317 4.44 24.53 -3.69
N THR A 318 5.22 25.30 -4.44
CA THR A 318 4.74 26.29 -5.43
C THR A 318 5.06 25.90 -6.87
N SER A 319 5.72 24.75 -7.09
CA SER A 319 6.14 24.29 -8.41
C SER A 319 5.00 23.63 -9.16
N TRP A 320 4.36 24.35 -10.09
CA TRP A 320 3.26 23.83 -10.91
C TRP A 320 3.55 22.48 -11.58
N PRO A 321 4.73 22.25 -12.21
CA PRO A 321 5.05 20.96 -12.79
C PRO A 321 5.03 19.81 -11.77
N ASP A 322 5.49 20.06 -10.55
CA ASP A 322 5.52 19.02 -9.51
C ASP A 322 4.14 18.78 -8.89
N LEU A 323 3.36 19.84 -8.67
CA LEU A 323 1.98 19.74 -8.22
C LEU A 323 1.10 18.98 -9.22
N LEU A 324 1.28 19.23 -10.52
CA LEU A 324 0.61 18.48 -11.57
C LEU A 324 1.07 17.01 -11.59
N SER A 325 2.38 16.75 -11.49
CA SER A 325 2.91 15.39 -11.40
C SER A 325 2.33 14.64 -10.18
N SER A 326 2.18 15.32 -9.05
CA SER A 326 1.57 14.79 -7.83
C SER A 326 0.11 14.42 -8.04
N ALA A 327 -0.67 15.31 -8.64
CA ALA A 327 -2.04 15.00 -9.00
C ALA A 327 -2.09 13.76 -9.90
N CYS A 328 -1.35 13.74 -11.01
CA CYS A 328 -1.30 12.61 -11.93
C CYS A 328 -0.86 11.30 -11.24
N SER A 329 0.15 11.35 -10.38
CA SER A 329 0.60 10.20 -9.59
C SER A 329 -0.52 9.65 -8.71
N ARG A 330 -1.26 10.50 -8.01
CA ARG A 330 -2.38 10.06 -7.18
C ARG A 330 -3.50 9.42 -8.02
N PHE A 331 -3.83 9.94 -9.20
CA PHE A 331 -4.84 9.33 -10.08
C PHE A 331 -4.39 8.00 -10.69
N THR A 332 -3.11 7.87 -11.00
CA THR A 332 -2.59 6.71 -11.73
C THR A 332 -2.12 5.61 -10.80
N PHE A 333 -1.57 5.95 -9.63
CA PHE A 333 -0.94 4.99 -8.74
C PHE A 333 -1.76 4.73 -7.47
N MET A 334 -2.43 5.76 -6.94
CA MET A 334 -3.15 5.63 -5.66
C MET A 334 -4.65 5.36 -5.84
N ALA A 335 -5.26 5.98 -6.84
CA ALA A 335 -6.69 5.87 -7.04
C ALA A 335 -7.09 4.43 -7.37
N PRO A 336 -8.18 3.92 -6.77
CA PRO A 336 -8.73 2.60 -7.09
C PRO A 336 -9.34 2.55 -8.51
N THR A 337 -9.14 3.58 -9.33
CA THR A 337 -9.58 3.66 -10.73
C THR A 337 -8.82 2.71 -11.66
N LEU A 338 -7.68 2.16 -11.21
CA LEU A 338 -7.02 1.03 -11.87
C LEU A 338 -7.66 -0.33 -11.53
N ASN A 339 -8.76 -0.35 -10.78
CA ASN A 339 -9.62 -1.53 -10.71
C ASN A 339 -10.61 -1.46 -11.90
N PRO A 340 -10.32 -2.09 -13.06
CA PRO A 340 -11.25 -2.20 -14.19
C PRO A 340 -12.56 -2.92 -13.80
N LEU A 341 -12.59 -3.56 -12.62
CA LEU A 341 -13.76 -4.17 -12.02
C LEU A 341 -14.41 -3.27 -10.95
N ARG A 342 -14.10 -1.97 -10.83
CA ARG A 342 -14.81 -1.08 -9.89
C ARG A 342 -16.32 -1.00 -10.15
N ALA A 343 -16.74 -1.08 -11.41
CA ALA A 343 -18.16 -1.22 -11.77
C ALA A 343 -18.71 -2.64 -11.51
N ASN A 344 -17.80 -3.62 -11.41
CA ASN A 344 -18.04 -4.99 -11.01
C ASN A 344 -17.56 -5.20 -9.56
N LEU A 345 -17.99 -4.36 -8.58
CA LEU A 345 -17.84 -4.70 -7.16
C LEU A 345 -18.37 -6.12 -7.00
N MET A 346 -17.46 -7.10 -7.01
CA MET A 346 -17.81 -8.41 -7.53
C MET A 346 -18.69 -9.15 -6.52
N LYS A 347 -19.65 -9.88 -7.10
CA LYS A 347 -20.40 -11.03 -6.57
C LYS A 347 -19.94 -11.45 -5.18
N SER A 348 -20.80 -11.17 -4.20
CA SER A 348 -20.68 -11.62 -2.80
C SER A 348 -19.97 -12.97 -2.68
N PHE A 349 -18.91 -13.02 -1.86
CA PHE A 349 -18.40 -14.30 -1.39
C PHE A 349 -19.54 -15.13 -0.79
N PRO A 350 -19.54 -16.47 -0.93
CA PRO A 350 -20.47 -17.31 -0.19
C PRO A 350 -20.41 -16.93 1.30
N PRO A 351 -21.54 -16.65 1.97
CA PRO A 351 -21.54 -16.12 3.34
C PRO A 351 -20.73 -16.96 4.34
N GLU A 352 -20.67 -18.27 4.10
CA GLU A 352 -19.97 -19.23 4.95
C GLU A 352 -18.51 -19.48 4.54
N SER A 353 -18.04 -18.90 3.44
CA SER A 353 -16.61 -18.92 3.10
C SER A 353 -15.79 -18.06 4.05
N VAL A 354 -14.48 -18.31 4.16
CA VAL A 354 -13.56 -17.52 5.00
C VAL A 354 -13.71 -16.02 4.70
N TYR A 355 -13.67 -15.63 3.43
CA TYR A 355 -13.82 -14.23 3.02
C TYR A 355 -15.24 -13.67 3.23
N GLY A 356 -16.28 -14.52 3.14
CA GLY A 356 -17.65 -14.13 3.46
C GLY A 356 -17.84 -13.81 4.94
N LYS A 357 -17.26 -14.63 5.83
CA LYS A 357 -17.24 -14.37 7.27
C LYS A 357 -16.45 -13.10 7.60
N ILE A 358 -15.27 -12.92 7.00
CA ILE A 358 -14.45 -11.71 7.17
C ILE A 358 -15.23 -10.46 6.75
N TYR A 359 -15.83 -10.47 5.56
CA TYR A 359 -16.62 -9.36 5.04
C TYR A 359 -17.77 -9.00 5.98
N ARG A 360 -18.51 -10.00 6.47
CA ARG A 360 -19.63 -9.78 7.40
C ARG A 360 -19.19 -9.02 8.65
N ASP A 361 -18.07 -9.41 9.25
CA ASP A 361 -17.56 -8.80 10.47
C ASP A 361 -17.13 -7.34 10.25
N ILE A 362 -16.39 -7.06 9.17
CA ILE A 362 -15.87 -5.71 8.90
C ILE A 362 -16.94 -4.77 8.33
N ARG A 363 -17.92 -5.30 7.59
CA ARG A 363 -19.07 -4.53 7.08
C ARG A 363 -19.92 -3.97 8.19
N ALA A 364 -20.06 -4.70 9.31
CA ALA A 364 -20.79 -4.21 10.48
C ALA A 364 -20.15 -2.95 11.09
N VAL A 365 -18.87 -2.70 10.81
CA VAL A 365 -18.13 -1.51 11.26
C VAL A 365 -18.18 -0.41 10.21
N ASN A 366 -17.80 -0.73 8.96
CA ASN A 366 -17.81 0.22 7.85
C ASN A 366 -18.02 -0.53 6.53
N GLN A 367 -19.19 -0.33 5.91
CA GLN A 367 -19.52 -1.01 4.66
C GLN A 367 -18.62 -0.57 3.48
N GLU A 368 -18.32 0.72 3.33
CA GLU A 368 -17.51 1.21 2.22
C GLU A 368 -16.10 0.60 2.24
N TRP A 369 -15.46 0.57 3.42
CA TRP A 369 -14.13 -0.04 3.57
C TRP A 369 -14.17 -1.56 3.41
N ALA A 370 -15.25 -2.22 3.84
CA ALA A 370 -15.45 -3.65 3.61
C ALA A 370 -15.59 -3.99 2.12
N ASP A 371 -16.34 -3.18 1.38
CA ASP A 371 -16.55 -3.33 -0.06
C ASP A 371 -15.24 -3.13 -0.82
N VAL A 372 -14.42 -2.15 -0.42
CA VAL A 372 -13.07 -1.94 -0.98
C VAL A 372 -12.14 -3.13 -0.69
N ALA A 373 -12.09 -3.59 0.55
CA ALA A 373 -11.22 -4.70 0.95
C ALA A 373 -11.55 -5.99 0.20
N THR A 374 -12.84 -6.32 0.09
CA THR A 374 -13.29 -7.53 -0.63
C THR A 374 -13.10 -7.42 -2.13
N ALA A 375 -13.33 -6.25 -2.72
CA ALA A 375 -13.01 -6.01 -4.13
C ALA A 375 -11.53 -6.29 -4.43
N SER A 376 -10.61 -6.00 -3.50
CA SER A 376 -9.17 -6.28 -3.65
C SER A 376 -8.75 -7.73 -3.38
N ILE A 377 -9.65 -8.58 -2.86
CA ILE A 377 -9.40 -10.02 -2.72
C ILE A 377 -9.92 -10.77 -3.95
N MET A 378 -10.97 -10.22 -4.57
CA MET A 378 -11.57 -10.76 -5.78
C MET A 378 -10.90 -10.26 -7.06
N TYR A 379 -10.28 -9.08 -6.98
CA TYR A 379 -9.06 -8.82 -7.72
C TYR A 379 -8.04 -9.77 -7.09
#